data_AF-A0A9D7F277-F1
#
_entry.id   AF-A0A9D7F277-F1
#
_cell.length_a   1.000
_cell.length_b   1.000
_cell.length_c   1.000
_cell.angle_alpha   90.00
_cell.angle_beta   90.00
_cell.angle_gamma   90.00
#
_symmetry.space_group_name_H-M   'P 1'
#
loop_
_entity.id
_entity.type
_entity.pdbx_description
1 polymer ?
#
loop_
_entity_poly.entity_id
_entity_poly.type
_entity_poly.pdbx_seq_one_letter_code
_entity_poly.pdbx_strand_id
1 'polypeptide(L)'
;MKPAFYKALFVLLTTAFSCSVFSQTSFISFGSNWKYLDTDTRPGSWQTSGFDDSGWPSAPSMFGYNDGDVVTCVKSSALPISCTPGGQNKYITTYFRKSITIANPAIFSDFTLNVYRDDGIVVYINGTERLANNMPAGRLHSTLATNASDGGDVIQTFTIPASAFSVGTNVVAVEVHQTNATSTDLVFDMELIGNIAPVSLIAYGSNNWRYKDDGSNQGTAWQAAAFNDGTWKLGVSKFGYGDPATTVVYSGCPPSNYPAAENSAPGCGTKFITTYFRKTFNITGLANYSSFTFNVIKDDGYVIYINGNEAARSNMPGGTITYTTGASIGLGSPEETTAVTFDISACAGFFVEGSNTIAVEIHQNNGSSSDLGFNLELIGNAAATGTPNLTRGPYLQSGSETALTFRWRTNTACYGRVKVGTSNGSYTVASVDETCATTEHIVRVTGLTTDTKYFYQISATDGTILQGAADNFFRTNPPTNTTRKTRIIAFGDCGRGDVGRQDDNLNVYKNYLSTNGIDAPDAWLLMGDNAYSTGSDAEYSSKFLEFMEVLY
;
A
#
# COMPACT_ATOMS: atom_id res chain seq x y z
N MET A 1 37.94 25.63 32.87
CA MET A 1 36.78 24.75 33.14
C MET A 1 35.89 24.77 31.92
N LYS A 2 35.77 23.65 31.21
CA LYS A 2 34.87 23.51 30.05
C LYS A 2 33.47 23.10 30.56
N PRO A 3 32.37 23.67 30.07
CA PRO A 3 31.04 23.15 30.36
C PRO A 3 30.79 21.89 29.51
N ALA A 4 30.27 20.86 30.16
CA ALA A 4 29.92 19.58 29.55
C ALA A 4 28.62 19.73 28.73
N PHE A 5 28.69 19.50 27.43
CA PHE A 5 27.52 19.28 26.59
C PHE A 5 27.01 17.85 26.82
N TYR A 6 25.78 17.73 27.30
CA TYR A 6 25.06 16.46 27.40
C TYR A 6 24.86 15.89 25.99
N LYS A 7 25.39 14.67 25.76
CA LYS A 7 25.03 13.85 24.60
C LYS A 7 23.59 13.36 24.79
N ALA A 8 22.65 13.96 24.08
CA ALA A 8 21.33 13.38 23.90
C ALA A 8 21.48 12.13 23.02
N LEU A 9 21.35 10.95 23.64
CA LEU A 9 21.24 9.68 22.95
C LEU A 9 19.87 9.68 22.27
N PHE A 10 19.83 9.97 20.97
CA PHE A 10 18.66 9.70 20.15
C PHE A 10 18.50 8.18 20.07
N VAL A 11 17.65 7.64 20.95
CA VAL A 11 17.13 6.28 20.78
C VAL A 11 16.18 6.36 19.58
N LEU A 12 16.66 5.85 18.44
CA LEU A 12 15.84 5.63 17.27
C LEU A 12 14.80 4.58 17.68
N LEU A 13 13.61 5.04 18.08
CA LEU A 13 12.45 4.20 18.29
C LEU A 13 12.08 3.67 16.90
N THR A 14 12.59 2.49 16.54
CA THR A 14 12.08 1.73 15.40
C THR A 14 10.70 1.23 15.79
N THR A 15 9.70 2.10 15.69
CA THR A 15 8.31 1.65 15.55
C THR A 15 8.30 0.81 14.29
N ALA A 16 8.25 -0.51 14.45
CA ALA A 16 7.86 -1.38 13.37
C ALA A 16 6.45 -0.94 12.98
N PHE A 17 6.35 -0.13 11.93
CA PHE A 17 5.09 0.05 11.25
C PHE A 17 4.74 -1.32 10.70
N SER A 18 3.79 -2.00 11.34
CA SER A 18 3.08 -3.11 10.75
C SER A 18 2.42 -2.56 9.50
N CYS A 19 3.04 -2.83 8.36
CA CYS A 19 2.58 -2.35 7.08
C CYS A 19 1.40 -3.22 6.64
N SER A 20 0.23 -2.96 7.21
CA SER A 20 -1.02 -3.54 6.74
C SER A 20 -1.50 -2.74 5.53
N VAL A 21 -0.72 -2.73 4.45
CA VAL A 21 -1.21 -2.22 3.16
C VAL A 21 -1.85 -3.41 2.48
N PHE A 22 -3.18 -3.41 2.44
CA PHE A 22 -3.88 -4.23 1.47
C PHE A 22 -3.42 -3.79 0.09
N SER A 23 -3.13 -4.76 -0.76
CA SER A 23 -2.73 -4.43 -2.11
C SER A 23 -3.84 -3.64 -2.80
N GLN A 24 -3.49 -2.60 -3.54
CA GLN A 24 -4.44 -1.67 -4.15
C GLN A 24 -4.26 -1.62 -5.66
N THR A 25 -5.37 -1.46 -6.37
CA THR A 25 -5.39 -1.24 -7.82
C THR A 25 -6.13 0.06 -8.13
N SER A 26 -5.46 1.04 -8.75
CA SER A 26 -6.13 2.25 -9.25
C SER A 26 -6.88 1.93 -10.54
N PHE A 27 -8.19 2.16 -10.55
CA PHE A 27 -9.05 2.04 -11.74
C PHE A 27 -9.32 3.39 -12.39
N ILE A 28 -9.31 4.45 -11.58
CA ILE A 28 -9.39 5.85 -12.01
C ILE A 28 -8.40 6.60 -11.15
N SER A 29 -7.48 7.35 -11.75
CA SER A 29 -6.58 8.26 -11.04
C SER A 29 -7.10 9.70 -11.17
N PHE A 30 -6.74 10.56 -10.22
CA PHE A 30 -6.93 12.02 -10.39
C PHE A 30 -6.27 12.52 -11.68
N GLY A 31 -6.80 13.60 -12.25
CA GLY A 31 -6.37 14.18 -13.54
C GLY A 31 -6.59 13.31 -14.78
N SER A 32 -7.18 12.12 -14.64
CA SER A 32 -7.40 11.22 -15.77
C SER A 32 -8.50 11.70 -16.72
N ASN A 33 -8.53 11.21 -17.97
CA ASN A 33 -9.56 11.65 -18.93
C ASN A 33 -10.97 11.15 -18.56
N TRP A 34 -11.95 12.03 -18.67
CA TRP A 34 -13.38 11.72 -18.55
C TRP A 34 -14.14 12.16 -19.80
N LYS A 35 -15.27 11.50 -20.07
CA LYS A 35 -16.31 12.03 -20.95
C LYS A 35 -17.19 12.96 -20.14
N TYR A 36 -17.58 14.11 -20.67
CA TYR A 36 -18.39 15.07 -19.92
C TYR A 36 -19.50 15.71 -20.77
N LEU A 37 -20.53 16.23 -20.10
CA LEU A 37 -21.62 17.00 -20.70
C LEU A 37 -21.99 18.17 -19.80
N ASP A 38 -21.88 19.38 -20.35
CA ASP A 38 -22.03 20.67 -19.67
C ASP A 38 -23.09 21.57 -20.35
N THR A 39 -24.14 20.94 -20.88
CA THR A 39 -25.15 21.59 -21.73
C THR A 39 -26.45 21.95 -21.02
N ASP A 40 -26.49 21.90 -19.69
CA ASP A 40 -27.68 22.14 -18.85
C ASP A 40 -28.87 21.21 -19.18
N THR A 41 -28.57 19.98 -19.58
CA THR A 41 -29.58 18.97 -19.95
C THR A 41 -29.24 17.63 -19.33
N ARG A 42 -30.24 16.93 -18.78
CA ARG A 42 -30.10 15.55 -18.30
C ARG A 42 -30.41 14.55 -19.42
N PRO A 43 -29.45 13.76 -19.92
CA PRO A 43 -29.76 12.79 -20.97
C PRO A 43 -30.57 11.60 -20.41
N GLY A 44 -31.22 10.83 -21.28
CA GLY A 44 -31.95 9.62 -20.85
C GLY A 44 -31.00 8.45 -20.62
N SER A 45 -31.13 7.74 -19.50
CA SER A 45 -30.38 6.51 -19.18
C SER A 45 -28.85 6.63 -19.23
N TRP A 46 -28.31 7.85 -19.16
CA TRP A 46 -26.88 8.12 -19.25
C TRP A 46 -26.07 7.54 -18.10
N GLN A 47 -26.68 7.01 -17.06
CA GLN A 47 -25.97 6.35 -15.97
C GLN A 47 -25.63 4.89 -16.30
N THR A 48 -26.32 4.31 -17.29
CA THR A 48 -26.26 2.89 -17.61
C THR A 48 -25.04 2.54 -18.47
N SER A 49 -24.64 1.26 -18.45
CA SER A 49 -23.52 0.75 -19.24
C SER A 49 -23.79 0.73 -20.75
N GLY A 50 -25.05 0.65 -21.18
CA GLY A 50 -25.44 0.61 -22.59
C GLY A 50 -25.59 1.98 -23.27
N PHE A 51 -25.39 3.08 -22.54
CA PHE A 51 -25.48 4.43 -23.11
C PHE A 51 -24.27 4.75 -24.00
N ASP A 52 -24.52 5.28 -25.20
CA ASP A 52 -23.49 5.74 -26.14
C ASP A 52 -23.10 7.20 -25.84
N ASP A 53 -21.92 7.38 -25.26
CA ASP A 53 -21.31 8.68 -24.96
C ASP A 53 -20.25 9.11 -25.98
N SER A 54 -20.20 8.48 -27.16
CA SER A 54 -19.23 8.82 -28.21
C SER A 54 -19.28 10.29 -28.63
N GLY A 55 -20.48 10.89 -28.59
CA GLY A 55 -20.70 12.32 -28.86
C GLY A 55 -20.30 13.28 -27.73
N TRP A 56 -19.93 12.79 -26.55
CA TRP A 56 -19.49 13.64 -25.45
C TRP A 56 -18.00 14.02 -25.64
N PRO A 57 -17.63 15.29 -25.40
CA PRO A 57 -16.22 15.69 -25.35
C PRO A 57 -15.47 14.91 -24.25
N SER A 58 -14.15 14.80 -24.42
CA SER A 58 -13.28 14.16 -23.43
C SER A 58 -12.06 15.01 -23.12
N ALA A 59 -11.73 15.10 -21.84
CA ALA A 59 -10.66 15.94 -21.32
C ALA A 59 -10.16 15.41 -19.96
N PRO A 60 -8.96 15.78 -19.52
CA PRO A 60 -8.44 15.44 -18.18
C PRO A 60 -9.29 16.09 -17.07
N SER A 61 -9.41 15.41 -15.94
CA SER A 61 -10.16 15.89 -14.77
C SER A 61 -9.41 16.95 -13.96
N MET A 62 -10.06 17.40 -12.87
CA MET A 62 -10.03 18.78 -12.38
C MET A 62 -10.84 19.70 -13.30
N PHE A 63 -12.09 19.29 -13.52
CA PHE A 63 -13.09 20.05 -14.25
C PHE A 63 -13.64 21.18 -13.38
N GLY A 64 -13.86 22.36 -13.95
CA GLY A 64 -14.33 23.46 -13.12
C GLY A 64 -14.32 24.84 -13.70
N TYR A 65 -14.39 25.82 -12.81
CA TYR A 65 -14.10 27.24 -13.08
C TYR A 65 -13.89 28.00 -11.76
N ASN A 66 -13.21 29.15 -11.84
CA ASN A 66 -12.88 30.04 -10.71
C ASN A 66 -12.12 29.37 -9.55
N ASP A 67 -11.53 28.20 -9.78
CA ASP A 67 -10.59 27.55 -8.88
C ASP A 67 -9.19 27.48 -9.52
N GLY A 68 -8.15 27.57 -8.70
CA GLY A 68 -6.76 27.71 -9.14
C GLY A 68 -6.11 26.43 -9.67
N ASP A 69 -6.71 25.27 -9.42
CA ASP A 69 -6.24 23.96 -9.85
C ASP A 69 -7.01 23.41 -11.05
N VAL A 70 -8.04 24.12 -11.53
CA VAL A 70 -8.84 23.74 -12.72
C VAL A 70 -7.95 23.50 -13.94
N VAL A 71 -7.98 22.27 -14.44
CA VAL A 71 -7.32 21.85 -15.69
C VAL A 71 -8.26 21.98 -16.88
N THR A 72 -9.52 21.54 -16.71
CA THR A 72 -10.52 21.60 -17.78
C THR A 72 -11.69 22.48 -17.40
N CYS A 73 -11.85 23.58 -18.12
CA CYS A 73 -12.97 24.48 -17.87
C CYS A 73 -14.26 23.89 -18.45
N VAL A 74 -15.36 24.00 -17.72
CA VAL A 74 -16.69 23.57 -18.17
C VAL A 74 -17.58 24.78 -18.46
N LYS A 75 -18.55 24.60 -19.36
CA LYS A 75 -19.51 25.66 -19.68
C LYS A 75 -20.39 25.95 -18.47
N SER A 76 -20.39 27.21 -18.03
CA SER A 76 -21.16 27.63 -16.85
C SER A 76 -22.51 28.25 -17.19
N SER A 77 -22.79 28.64 -18.43
CA SER A 77 -24.04 29.31 -18.83
C SER A 77 -24.22 29.22 -20.34
N ALA A 78 -25.27 29.85 -20.90
CA ALA A 78 -25.46 29.94 -22.36
C ALA A 78 -24.32 30.65 -23.10
N LEU A 79 -23.47 31.41 -22.39
CA LEU A 79 -22.29 32.08 -22.94
C LEU A 79 -21.18 31.10 -23.36
N PRO A 80 -20.21 31.54 -24.18
CA PRO A 80 -19.03 30.74 -24.48
C PRO A 80 -18.29 30.30 -23.21
N ILE A 81 -17.58 29.17 -23.31
CA ILE A 81 -16.82 28.60 -22.21
C ILE A 81 -15.78 29.60 -21.67
N SER A 82 -15.69 29.70 -20.34
CA SER A 82 -14.74 30.57 -19.64
C SER A 82 -14.32 29.88 -18.35
N CYS A 83 -13.01 29.91 -18.06
CA CYS A 83 -12.45 29.43 -16.79
C CYS A 83 -12.70 30.41 -15.64
N THR A 84 -13.08 31.65 -15.94
CA THR A 84 -13.42 32.67 -14.94
C THR A 84 -14.78 33.31 -15.23
N PRO A 85 -15.88 32.54 -15.21
CA PRO A 85 -17.19 33.04 -15.54
C PRO A 85 -17.76 33.89 -14.38
N GLY A 86 -18.19 35.10 -14.70
CA GLY A 86 -19.04 35.91 -13.83
C GLY A 86 -20.52 35.80 -14.18
N GLY A 87 -21.38 36.44 -13.38
CA GLY A 87 -22.80 36.59 -13.66
C GLY A 87 -23.72 35.63 -12.89
N GLN A 88 -25.03 35.89 -13.04
CA GLN A 88 -26.12 35.12 -12.44
C GLN A 88 -26.75 34.24 -13.54
N ASN A 89 -27.24 33.04 -13.22
CA ASN A 89 -27.76 32.01 -14.14
C ASN A 89 -26.72 30.99 -14.62
N LYS A 90 -25.90 30.49 -13.68
CA LYS A 90 -25.05 29.34 -13.95
C LYS A 90 -25.85 28.05 -14.10
N TYR A 91 -25.38 27.18 -14.99
CA TYR A 91 -25.86 25.81 -15.13
C TYR A 91 -25.65 25.07 -13.81
N ILE A 92 -26.68 24.34 -13.39
CA ILE A 92 -26.69 23.70 -12.08
C ILE A 92 -25.92 22.39 -12.10
N THR A 93 -26.01 21.63 -13.19
CA THR A 93 -25.45 20.28 -13.24
C THR A 93 -24.44 20.12 -14.36
N THR A 94 -23.33 19.46 -14.04
CA THR A 94 -22.39 18.91 -15.03
C THR A 94 -22.33 17.39 -14.88
N TYR A 95 -22.29 16.67 -16.00
CA TYR A 95 -22.29 15.21 -16.04
C TYR A 95 -20.95 14.66 -16.50
N PHE A 96 -20.50 13.57 -15.89
CA PHE A 96 -19.26 12.88 -16.23
C PHE A 96 -19.47 11.38 -16.37
N ARG A 97 -18.73 10.76 -17.29
CA ARG A 97 -18.77 9.31 -17.54
C ARG A 97 -17.37 8.77 -17.77
N LYS A 98 -17.13 7.57 -17.24
CA LYS A 98 -15.88 6.83 -17.41
C LYS A 98 -16.12 5.33 -17.45
N SER A 99 -15.51 4.66 -18.41
CA SER A 99 -15.49 3.21 -18.49
C SER A 99 -14.19 2.68 -17.89
N ILE A 100 -14.31 1.65 -17.05
CA ILE A 100 -13.20 0.92 -16.43
C ILE A 100 -13.38 -0.57 -16.69
N THR A 101 -12.29 -1.33 -16.74
CA THR A 101 -12.35 -2.80 -16.87
C THR A 101 -11.88 -3.44 -15.59
N ILE A 102 -12.71 -4.31 -15.00
CA ILE A 102 -12.40 -5.06 -13.77
C ILE A 102 -12.45 -6.54 -14.12
N ALA A 103 -11.28 -7.20 -14.14
CA ALA A 103 -11.19 -8.61 -14.54
C ALA A 103 -11.90 -9.55 -13.56
N ASN A 104 -11.79 -9.30 -12.25
CA ASN A 104 -12.46 -10.08 -11.22
C ASN A 104 -12.76 -9.19 -9.99
N PRO A 105 -13.99 -8.67 -9.83
CA PRO A 105 -14.36 -7.87 -8.67
C PRO A 105 -14.24 -8.61 -7.33
N ALA A 106 -14.32 -9.95 -7.32
CA ALA A 106 -14.35 -10.74 -6.10
C ALA A 106 -13.01 -10.79 -5.34
N ILE A 107 -11.92 -10.31 -5.94
CA ILE A 107 -10.63 -10.18 -5.25
C ILE A 107 -10.58 -8.95 -4.34
N PHE A 108 -11.50 -7.99 -4.52
CA PHE A 108 -11.53 -6.75 -3.76
C PHE A 108 -12.50 -6.89 -2.58
N SER A 109 -12.12 -6.36 -1.41
CA SER A 109 -13.04 -6.20 -0.27
C SER A 109 -14.05 -5.10 -0.56
N ASP A 110 -13.56 -4.00 -1.13
CA ASP A 110 -14.28 -2.78 -1.42
C ASP A 110 -13.48 -1.91 -2.39
N PHE A 111 -14.09 -0.80 -2.79
CA PHE A 111 -13.46 0.24 -3.60
C PHE A 111 -13.53 1.57 -2.85
N THR A 112 -12.39 2.22 -2.68
CA THR A 112 -12.30 3.59 -2.18
C THR A 112 -12.53 4.57 -3.33
N LEU A 113 -13.47 5.50 -3.15
CA LEU A 113 -13.73 6.60 -4.05
C LEU A 113 -13.31 7.90 -3.36
N ASN A 114 -12.28 8.54 -3.89
CA ASN A 114 -11.80 9.85 -3.45
C ASN A 114 -12.25 10.88 -4.47
N VAL A 115 -12.84 11.99 -4.03
CA VAL A 115 -13.39 12.99 -4.94
C VAL A 115 -13.20 14.41 -4.43
N TYR A 116 -12.71 15.28 -5.31
CA TYR A 116 -12.88 16.73 -5.21
C TYR A 116 -14.21 17.07 -5.87
N ARG A 117 -15.13 17.65 -5.09
CA ARG A 117 -16.45 18.04 -5.56
C ARG A 117 -16.85 19.35 -4.91
N ASP A 118 -17.25 20.31 -5.71
CA ASP A 118 -17.89 21.52 -5.20
C ASP A 118 -19.41 21.31 -5.10
N ASP A 119 -19.96 21.73 -3.98
CA ASP A 119 -21.36 21.57 -3.56
C ASP A 119 -21.89 20.12 -3.42
N GLY A 120 -22.40 19.51 -4.50
CA GLY A 120 -23.12 18.24 -4.45
C GLY A 120 -22.71 17.24 -5.53
N ILE A 121 -22.75 15.95 -5.20
CA ILE A 121 -22.37 14.88 -6.11
C ILE A 121 -23.28 13.66 -5.99
N VAL A 122 -23.54 12.99 -7.11
CA VAL A 122 -24.15 11.66 -7.17
C VAL A 122 -23.31 10.75 -8.06
N VAL A 123 -23.07 9.53 -7.61
CA VAL A 123 -22.29 8.53 -8.34
C VAL A 123 -23.12 7.28 -8.60
N TYR A 124 -23.11 6.87 -9.85
CA TYR A 124 -23.74 5.67 -10.37
C TYR A 124 -22.68 4.68 -10.85
N ILE A 125 -22.88 3.41 -10.51
CA ILE A 125 -22.09 2.30 -11.06
C ILE A 125 -23.05 1.41 -11.85
N ASN A 126 -22.79 1.28 -13.16
CA ASN A 126 -23.62 0.50 -14.09
C ASN A 126 -25.12 0.85 -14.03
N GLY A 127 -25.44 2.13 -13.89
CA GLY A 127 -26.81 2.64 -13.83
C GLY A 127 -27.48 2.60 -12.46
N THR A 128 -26.86 1.98 -11.45
CA THR A 128 -27.38 1.96 -10.08
C THR A 128 -26.71 3.06 -9.26
N GLU A 129 -27.51 3.90 -8.60
CA GLU A 129 -27.00 4.91 -7.65
C GLU A 129 -26.29 4.22 -6.48
N ARG A 130 -25.05 4.60 -6.21
CA ARG A 130 -24.24 4.04 -5.11
C ARG A 130 -23.90 5.08 -4.05
N LEU A 131 -23.86 6.34 -4.43
CA LEU A 131 -23.51 7.44 -3.55
C LEU A 131 -24.29 8.69 -3.94
N ALA A 132 -24.77 9.41 -2.94
CA ALA A 132 -25.22 10.79 -3.07
C ALA A 132 -24.70 11.57 -1.86
N ASN A 133 -23.94 12.63 -2.12
CA ASN A 133 -23.43 13.53 -1.09
C ASN A 133 -23.93 14.95 -1.37
N ASN A 134 -24.51 15.59 -0.34
CA ASN A 134 -25.20 16.88 -0.44
C ASN A 134 -26.31 16.95 -1.50
N MET A 135 -26.98 15.84 -1.78
CA MET A 135 -27.97 15.76 -2.86
C MET A 135 -29.27 15.01 -2.47
N PRO A 136 -30.47 15.60 -2.65
CA PRO A 136 -31.74 14.97 -2.29
C PRO A 136 -32.16 13.91 -3.32
N ALA A 137 -32.99 12.93 -2.97
CA ALA A 137 -33.45 11.91 -3.93
C ALA A 137 -34.37 12.49 -5.04
N GLY A 138 -34.48 11.79 -6.17
CA GLY A 138 -35.43 12.14 -7.25
C GLY A 138 -35.01 13.35 -8.10
N ARG A 139 -33.73 13.39 -8.50
CA ARG A 139 -33.06 14.58 -9.07
C ARG A 139 -33.38 14.83 -10.54
N LEU A 140 -33.47 16.11 -10.88
CA LEU A 140 -33.43 16.67 -12.24
C LEU A 140 -32.11 17.43 -12.43
N HIS A 141 -31.78 17.84 -13.66
CA HIS A 141 -30.61 18.71 -13.92
C HIS A 141 -30.70 20.07 -13.21
N SER A 142 -31.90 20.49 -12.81
CA SER A 142 -32.13 21.75 -12.09
C SER A 142 -32.16 21.59 -10.57
N THR A 143 -31.97 20.37 -10.05
CA THR A 143 -31.98 20.12 -8.62
C THR A 143 -30.71 20.69 -7.99
N LEU A 144 -30.87 21.51 -6.96
CA LEU A 144 -29.76 22.13 -6.25
C LEU A 144 -29.16 21.18 -5.20
N ALA A 145 -27.87 21.35 -4.94
CA ALA A 145 -27.21 20.74 -3.78
C ALA A 145 -27.74 21.33 -2.47
N THR A 146 -27.84 20.48 -1.45
CA THR A 146 -28.38 20.84 -0.13
C THR A 146 -27.37 21.53 0.77
N ASN A 147 -26.09 21.51 0.41
CA ASN A 147 -24.99 22.08 1.20
C ASN A 147 -23.83 22.48 0.27
N ALA A 148 -23.02 23.44 0.73
CA ALA A 148 -21.94 24.13 0.03
C ALA A 148 -20.81 24.54 1.00
N SER A 149 -20.64 23.77 2.09
CA SER A 149 -19.80 24.17 3.21
C SER A 149 -18.31 24.03 2.97
N ASP A 150 -17.91 23.30 1.93
CA ASP A 150 -16.53 23.15 1.49
C ASP A 150 -16.43 23.64 0.04
N GLY A 151 -15.43 24.46 -0.27
CA GLY A 151 -15.25 25.06 -1.60
C GLY A 151 -14.58 24.12 -2.60
N GLY A 152 -14.84 22.81 -2.49
CA GLY A 152 -14.24 21.81 -3.38
C GLY A 152 -12.76 21.47 -3.16
N ASP A 153 -12.05 22.13 -2.23
CA ASP A 153 -10.61 21.93 -1.94
C ASP A 153 -10.28 20.68 -1.10
N VAL A 154 -11.30 20.01 -0.55
CA VAL A 154 -11.12 18.90 0.38
C VAL A 154 -11.57 17.60 -0.26
N ILE A 155 -10.67 16.62 -0.32
CA ILE A 155 -10.99 15.26 -0.76
C ILE A 155 -12.07 14.68 0.15
N GLN A 156 -13.19 14.29 -0.46
CA GLN A 156 -14.21 13.49 0.17
C GLN A 156 -13.96 12.01 -0.16
N THR A 157 -13.89 11.17 0.87
CA THR A 157 -13.62 9.74 0.72
C THR A 157 -14.86 8.92 1.04
N PHE A 158 -15.20 7.99 0.14
CA PHE A 158 -16.33 7.08 0.26
C PHE A 158 -15.91 5.65 -0.04
N THR A 159 -16.70 4.68 0.44
CA THR A 159 -16.49 3.27 0.17
C THR A 159 -17.65 2.71 -0.66
N ILE A 160 -17.33 2.04 -1.76
CA ILE A 160 -18.27 1.34 -2.63
C ILE A 160 -18.03 -0.17 -2.47
N PRO A 161 -19.05 -0.99 -2.17
CA PRO A 161 -18.87 -2.42 -2.03
C PRO A 161 -18.46 -3.05 -3.36
N ALA A 162 -17.59 -4.07 -3.33
CA ALA A 162 -17.16 -4.79 -4.54
C ALA A 162 -18.33 -5.37 -5.36
N SER A 163 -19.45 -5.70 -4.69
CA SER A 163 -20.70 -6.15 -5.32
C SER A 163 -21.39 -5.11 -6.21
N ALA A 164 -20.94 -3.84 -6.18
CA ALA A 164 -21.41 -2.82 -7.11
C ALA A 164 -20.88 -3.03 -8.54
N PHE A 165 -19.77 -3.75 -8.70
CA PHE A 165 -19.07 -3.96 -9.94
C PHE A 165 -19.29 -5.36 -10.50
N SER A 166 -19.19 -5.48 -11.83
CA SER A 166 -19.31 -6.72 -12.59
C SER A 166 -17.98 -7.10 -13.23
N VAL A 167 -17.80 -8.37 -13.59
CA VAL A 167 -16.66 -8.81 -14.40
C VAL A 167 -16.70 -8.11 -15.76
N GLY A 168 -15.56 -7.59 -16.21
CA GLY A 168 -15.41 -6.87 -17.48
C GLY A 168 -15.63 -5.36 -17.35
N THR A 169 -16.24 -4.77 -18.37
CA THR A 169 -16.45 -3.32 -18.45
C THR A 169 -17.51 -2.86 -17.47
N ASN A 170 -17.18 -1.85 -16.68
CA ASN A 170 -18.07 -1.14 -15.78
C ASN A 170 -18.08 0.35 -16.16
N VAL A 171 -19.21 1.01 -15.94
CA VAL A 171 -19.34 2.46 -16.15
C VAL A 171 -19.53 3.15 -14.81
N VAL A 172 -18.68 4.13 -14.55
CA VAL A 172 -18.81 5.13 -13.49
C VAL A 172 -19.42 6.38 -14.11
N ALA A 173 -20.58 6.77 -13.61
CA ALA A 173 -21.33 7.93 -14.07
C ALA A 173 -21.56 8.88 -12.90
N VAL A 174 -21.30 10.17 -13.10
CA VAL A 174 -21.29 11.18 -12.04
C VAL A 174 -22.08 12.42 -12.46
N GLU A 175 -22.89 12.96 -11.56
CA GLU A 175 -23.48 14.30 -11.70
C GLU A 175 -23.01 15.17 -10.54
N VAL A 176 -22.49 16.36 -10.86
CA VAL A 176 -22.08 17.38 -9.89
C VAL A 176 -23.05 18.54 -9.99
N HIS A 177 -23.56 18.98 -8.84
CA HIS A 177 -24.65 19.94 -8.72
C HIS A 177 -24.25 21.12 -7.85
N GLN A 178 -24.55 22.31 -8.34
CA GLN A 178 -24.40 23.57 -7.60
C GLN A 178 -25.53 23.78 -6.60
N THR A 179 -25.27 24.51 -5.51
CA THR A 179 -26.26 24.91 -4.51
C THR A 179 -27.11 26.07 -4.99
N ASN A 180 -26.64 26.87 -5.94
CA ASN A 180 -27.42 27.94 -6.57
C ASN A 180 -26.85 28.36 -7.95
N ALA A 181 -27.66 29.07 -8.73
CA ALA A 181 -27.29 29.58 -10.06
C ALA A 181 -26.35 30.81 -10.04
N THR A 182 -25.84 31.17 -8.87
CA THR A 182 -24.86 32.25 -8.65
C THR A 182 -23.57 31.73 -8.03
N SER A 183 -23.41 30.40 -7.96
CA SER A 183 -22.24 29.75 -7.35
C SER A 183 -20.97 30.33 -7.93
N THR A 184 -19.96 30.54 -7.11
CA THR A 184 -18.74 31.23 -7.53
C THR A 184 -17.85 30.32 -8.36
N ASP A 185 -17.84 29.03 -8.06
CA ASP A 185 -16.84 28.04 -8.44
C ASP A 185 -17.51 26.71 -8.78
N LEU A 186 -16.74 25.79 -9.36
CA LEU A 186 -17.11 24.39 -9.56
C LEU A 186 -15.80 23.62 -9.61
N VAL A 187 -15.75 22.47 -8.93
CA VAL A 187 -14.63 21.53 -9.02
C VAL A 187 -15.15 20.10 -9.16
N PHE A 188 -14.54 19.32 -10.05
CA PHE A 188 -14.69 17.87 -10.13
C PHE A 188 -13.38 17.18 -10.51
N ASP A 189 -12.87 16.35 -9.61
CA ASP A 189 -11.87 15.33 -9.92
C ASP A 189 -12.10 14.10 -9.06
N MET A 190 -11.86 12.90 -9.59
CA MET A 190 -12.18 11.64 -8.91
C MET A 190 -11.12 10.59 -9.14
N GLU A 191 -10.82 9.88 -8.06
CA GLU A 191 -10.03 8.65 -8.03
C GLU A 191 -10.90 7.49 -7.54
N LEU A 192 -10.66 6.29 -8.09
CA LEU A 192 -11.28 5.04 -7.69
C LEU A 192 -10.21 3.96 -7.53
N ILE A 193 -10.08 3.43 -6.32
CA ILE A 193 -9.09 2.42 -5.95
C ILE A 193 -9.82 1.16 -5.47
N GLY A 194 -9.49 0.00 -6.03
CA GLY A 194 -9.93 -1.29 -5.50
C GLY A 194 -8.97 -1.77 -4.41
N ASN A 195 -9.50 -2.07 -3.22
CA ASN A 195 -8.75 -2.61 -2.10
C ASN A 195 -8.82 -4.13 -2.12
N ILE A 196 -7.69 -4.80 -2.31
CA ILE A 196 -7.63 -6.26 -2.46
C ILE A 196 -7.78 -6.91 -1.08
N ALA A 197 -8.72 -7.84 -0.96
CA ALA A 197 -8.95 -8.55 0.27
C ALA A 197 -7.76 -9.50 0.58
N PRO A 198 -7.28 -9.55 1.83
CA PRO A 198 -6.37 -10.60 2.25
C PRO A 198 -7.10 -11.95 2.14
N VAL A 199 -6.42 -12.98 1.61
CA VAL A 199 -6.99 -14.32 1.54
C VAL A 199 -6.54 -15.13 2.74
N SER A 200 -7.47 -15.54 3.59
CA SER A 200 -7.17 -16.49 4.68
C SER A 200 -6.97 -17.89 4.08
N LEU A 201 -5.71 -18.31 3.97
CA LEU A 201 -5.32 -19.63 3.47
C LEU A 201 -5.49 -20.70 4.55
N ILE A 202 -5.27 -20.31 5.80
CA ILE A 202 -5.63 -21.08 6.99
C ILE A 202 -6.25 -20.09 7.97
N ALA A 203 -7.53 -20.22 8.27
CA ALA A 203 -8.19 -19.37 9.26
C ALA A 203 -7.93 -19.86 10.70
N TYR A 204 -8.02 -18.94 11.66
CA TYR A 204 -8.27 -19.31 13.05
C TYR A 204 -9.52 -20.18 13.14
N GLY A 205 -9.54 -21.13 14.08
CA GLY A 205 -10.69 -22.03 14.16
C GLY A 205 -10.68 -23.14 13.11
N SER A 206 -9.65 -23.22 12.25
CA SER A 206 -9.60 -24.23 11.19
C SER A 206 -9.56 -25.64 11.78
N ASN A 207 -10.29 -26.55 11.13
CA ASN A 207 -10.37 -27.96 11.48
C ASN A 207 -9.24 -28.76 10.81
N ASN A 208 -9.23 -30.08 11.03
CA ASN A 208 -8.32 -31.00 10.34
C ASN A 208 -6.83 -30.70 10.53
N TRP A 209 -6.47 -30.18 11.70
CA TRP A 209 -5.08 -30.16 12.15
C TRP A 209 -4.71 -31.54 12.70
N ARG A 210 -3.56 -32.05 12.28
CA ARG A 210 -2.95 -33.25 12.86
C ARG A 210 -2.06 -32.81 14.01
N TYR A 211 -2.13 -33.49 15.15
CA TYR A 211 -1.31 -33.13 16.30
C TYR A 211 -0.80 -34.35 17.07
N LYS A 212 0.34 -34.16 17.73
CA LYS A 212 1.00 -35.15 18.57
C LYS A 212 1.47 -34.52 19.87
N ASP A 213 0.94 -35.05 20.96
CA ASP A 213 0.96 -34.50 22.32
C ASP A 213 1.44 -35.56 23.34
N ASP A 214 2.23 -36.54 22.90
CA ASP A 214 2.70 -37.66 23.73
C ASP A 214 4.14 -37.49 24.22
N GLY A 215 4.73 -36.31 24.01
CA GLY A 215 6.08 -35.97 24.45
C GLY A 215 7.21 -36.73 23.73
N SER A 216 6.90 -37.53 22.71
CA SER A 216 7.90 -38.31 21.99
C SER A 216 8.71 -37.46 21.00
N ASN A 217 10.00 -37.80 20.83
CA ASN A 217 10.88 -37.15 19.86
C ASN A 217 10.50 -37.54 18.42
N GLN A 218 10.12 -36.56 17.59
CA GLN A 218 9.75 -36.79 16.19
C GLN A 218 10.92 -36.70 15.21
N GLY A 219 12.13 -36.34 15.68
CA GLY A 219 13.24 -35.97 14.80
C GLY A 219 12.86 -34.79 13.90
N THR A 220 13.36 -34.77 12.66
CA THR A 220 13.08 -33.68 11.69
C THR A 220 12.19 -34.12 10.52
N ALA A 221 11.98 -35.43 10.32
CA ALA A 221 11.24 -35.95 9.17
C ALA A 221 9.78 -35.45 9.11
N TRP A 222 9.16 -35.18 10.26
CA TRP A 222 7.78 -34.70 10.38
C TRP A 222 7.55 -33.30 9.79
N GLN A 223 8.61 -32.50 9.66
CA GLN A 223 8.55 -31.15 9.11
C GLN A 223 8.27 -31.16 7.60
N ALA A 224 8.69 -32.22 6.90
CA ALA A 224 8.59 -32.34 5.44
C ALA A 224 7.13 -32.47 4.97
N ALA A 225 6.85 -31.94 3.77
CA ALA A 225 5.51 -32.02 3.16
C ALA A 225 4.99 -33.47 3.00
N ALA A 226 5.88 -34.39 2.61
CA ALA A 226 5.54 -35.79 2.35
C ALA A 226 5.40 -36.68 3.59
N PHE A 227 5.60 -36.14 4.80
CA PHE A 227 5.47 -36.95 6.02
C PHE A 227 4.03 -37.43 6.22
N ASN A 228 3.90 -38.72 6.57
CA ASN A 228 2.63 -39.34 6.86
C ASN A 228 2.28 -39.20 8.35
N ASP A 229 1.38 -38.28 8.66
CA ASP A 229 0.82 -38.04 9.99
C ASP A 229 -0.56 -38.69 10.18
N GLY A 230 -0.93 -39.67 9.35
CA GLY A 230 -2.25 -40.32 9.42
C GLY A 230 -2.57 -40.96 10.77
N THR A 231 -1.53 -41.31 11.55
CA THR A 231 -1.64 -41.85 12.91
C THR A 231 -1.72 -40.77 14.00
N TRP A 232 -1.47 -39.51 13.66
CA TRP A 232 -1.59 -38.38 14.60
C TRP A 232 -3.07 -38.07 14.82
N LYS A 233 -3.38 -37.54 16.02
CA LYS A 233 -4.73 -37.15 16.40
C LYS A 233 -5.21 -35.99 15.53
N LEU A 234 -6.52 -35.86 15.34
CA LEU A 234 -7.15 -34.75 14.62
C LEU A 234 -7.78 -33.77 15.59
N GLY A 235 -7.61 -32.47 15.32
CA GLY A 235 -8.19 -31.41 16.14
C GLY A 235 -8.56 -30.17 15.33
N VAL A 236 -9.21 -29.25 16.05
CA VAL A 236 -9.60 -27.92 15.60
C VAL A 236 -8.83 -26.90 16.44
N SER A 237 -8.13 -25.97 15.80
CA SER A 237 -7.51 -24.84 16.52
C SER A 237 -8.62 -23.99 17.15
N LYS A 238 -8.55 -23.43 18.35
CA LYS A 238 -7.43 -23.25 19.28
C LYS A 238 -7.08 -24.54 20.05
N PHE A 239 -5.80 -24.90 20.08
CA PHE A 239 -5.25 -26.01 20.86
C PHE A 239 -4.75 -25.53 22.23
N GLY A 240 -4.84 -26.37 23.27
CA GLY A 240 -4.30 -26.00 24.57
C GLY A 240 -4.67 -26.85 25.77
N TYR A 241 -4.20 -26.44 26.94
CA TYR A 241 -4.67 -26.86 28.27
C TYR A 241 -4.51 -25.68 29.24
N GLY A 242 -5.12 -25.76 30.43
CA GLY A 242 -5.10 -24.68 31.43
C GLY A 242 -6.10 -23.55 31.13
N ASP A 243 -6.19 -23.15 29.87
CA ASP A 243 -7.12 -22.15 29.34
C ASP A 243 -8.22 -22.75 28.45
N PRO A 244 -9.30 -21.99 28.14
CA PRO A 244 -10.27 -22.41 27.14
C PRO A 244 -9.62 -22.67 25.77
N ALA A 245 -9.74 -23.92 25.32
CA ALA A 245 -9.28 -24.42 24.04
C ALA A 245 -10.40 -25.19 23.34
N THR A 246 -10.42 -25.15 22.01
CA THR A 246 -11.34 -25.95 21.19
C THR A 246 -10.90 -27.42 21.17
N THR A 247 -9.59 -27.67 21.11
CA THR A 247 -9.01 -29.00 21.26
C THR A 247 -8.05 -29.02 22.42
N VAL A 248 -8.34 -29.88 23.41
CA VAL A 248 -7.45 -30.07 24.56
C VAL A 248 -6.30 -30.99 24.17
N VAL A 249 -5.06 -30.55 24.41
CA VAL A 249 -3.86 -31.37 24.19
C VAL A 249 -3.37 -31.97 25.52
N TYR A 250 -2.79 -33.17 25.44
CA TYR A 250 -2.23 -33.85 26.61
C TYR A 250 -0.85 -33.29 26.95
N SER A 251 -0.63 -32.97 28.22
CA SER A 251 0.62 -32.35 28.69
C SER A 251 1.58 -33.34 29.36
N GLY A 252 1.25 -34.63 29.38
CA GLY A 252 1.89 -35.60 30.28
C GLY A 252 1.30 -35.60 31.70
N CYS A 253 0.45 -34.62 32.04
CA CYS A 253 -0.44 -34.67 33.19
C CYS A 253 -1.91 -34.53 32.71
N PRO A 254 -2.85 -35.35 33.21
CA PRO A 254 -4.26 -35.18 32.88
C PRO A 254 -4.74 -33.80 33.36
N PRO A 255 -5.27 -32.93 32.47
CA PRO A 255 -5.89 -31.69 32.90
C PRO A 255 -7.12 -31.98 33.76
N SER A 256 -7.50 -31.05 34.63
CA SER A 256 -8.66 -31.18 35.53
C SER A 256 -10.00 -31.48 34.83
N ASN A 257 -10.09 -31.28 33.51
CA ASN A 257 -11.28 -31.49 32.68
C ASN A 257 -11.19 -32.73 31.77
N TYR A 258 -10.21 -33.63 31.95
CA TYR A 258 -10.04 -34.85 31.15
C TYR A 258 -10.90 -36.02 31.70
N PRO A 259 -11.40 -36.95 30.87
CA PRO A 259 -12.19 -38.09 31.35
C PRO A 259 -11.44 -38.92 32.42
N ALA A 260 -12.08 -39.15 33.57
CA ALA A 260 -11.46 -39.73 34.76
C ALA A 260 -10.87 -41.15 34.61
N ALA A 261 -11.16 -41.86 33.50
CA ALA A 261 -10.72 -43.24 33.28
C ALA A 261 -9.20 -43.38 32.99
N GLU A 262 -8.48 -42.30 32.70
CA GLU A 262 -7.03 -42.30 32.42
C GLU A 262 -6.20 -41.63 33.54
N ASN A 263 -6.82 -41.36 34.70
CA ASN A 263 -6.31 -40.49 35.75
C ASN A 263 -5.42 -41.21 36.79
N SER A 264 -4.48 -42.04 36.33
CA SER A 264 -3.59 -42.86 37.19
C SER A 264 -2.14 -42.37 37.28
N ALA A 265 -1.80 -41.18 36.78
CA ALA A 265 -0.42 -40.69 36.71
C ALA A 265 0.03 -39.89 37.96
N PRO A 266 1.27 -40.05 38.44
CA PRO A 266 1.80 -39.35 39.61
C PRO A 266 2.13 -37.87 39.32
N GLY A 267 1.73 -36.98 40.23
CA GLY A 267 2.19 -35.58 40.44
C GLY A 267 2.60 -34.71 39.24
N CYS A 268 1.80 -33.68 38.91
CA CYS A 268 2.09 -32.69 37.86
C CYS A 268 3.30 -31.77 38.17
N GLY A 269 4.53 -32.23 37.90
CA GLY A 269 5.76 -31.42 37.99
C GLY A 269 6.67 -31.46 36.75
N THR A 270 6.37 -32.31 35.77
CA THR A 270 7.19 -32.51 34.56
C THR A 270 6.32 -32.75 33.32
N LYS A 271 5.65 -31.71 32.84
CA LYS A 271 4.91 -31.71 31.57
C LYS A 271 5.86 -31.83 30.37
N PHE A 272 5.31 -32.29 29.24
CA PHE A 272 6.04 -32.34 27.98
C PHE A 272 6.39 -30.92 27.51
N ILE A 273 7.65 -30.73 27.12
CA ILE A 273 8.12 -29.43 26.62
C ILE A 273 7.52 -29.12 25.25
N THR A 274 7.45 -30.11 24.37
CA THR A 274 7.05 -29.90 22.97
C THR A 274 5.74 -30.56 22.60
N THR A 275 4.88 -29.82 21.90
CA THR A 275 3.70 -30.36 21.21
C THR A 275 3.80 -30.05 19.72
N TYR A 276 3.49 -31.03 18.86
CA TYR A 276 3.63 -30.92 17.41
C TYR A 276 2.29 -30.81 16.72
N PHE A 277 2.22 -29.98 15.68
CA PHE A 277 1.04 -29.73 14.85
C PHE A 277 1.40 -29.77 13.37
N ARG A 278 0.50 -30.29 12.53
CA ARG A 278 0.61 -30.27 11.06
C ARG A 278 -0.73 -29.93 10.43
N LYS A 279 -0.69 -29.14 9.37
CA LYS A 279 -1.87 -28.75 8.58
C LYS A 279 -1.54 -28.77 7.10
N THR A 280 -2.30 -29.56 6.35
CA THR A 280 -2.30 -29.51 4.89
C THR A 280 -3.42 -28.59 4.41
N PHE A 281 -3.12 -27.82 3.37
CA PHE A 281 -4.05 -26.88 2.73
C PHE A 281 -3.63 -26.71 1.25
N ASN A 282 -4.55 -26.22 0.42
CA ASN A 282 -4.27 -25.97 -0.99
C ASN A 282 -4.16 -24.47 -1.25
N ILE A 283 -3.17 -24.08 -2.05
CA ILE A 283 -3.07 -22.75 -2.65
C ILE A 283 -3.48 -22.90 -4.13
N THR A 284 -4.39 -22.05 -4.59
CA THR A 284 -4.76 -21.95 -6.01
C THR A 284 -4.31 -20.60 -6.53
N GLY A 285 -3.51 -20.57 -7.59
CA GLY A 285 -2.93 -19.36 -8.15
C GLY A 285 -1.90 -18.73 -7.21
N LEU A 286 -0.86 -19.48 -6.84
CA LEU A 286 0.24 -19.02 -5.98
C LEU A 286 0.87 -17.72 -6.49
N ALA A 287 0.99 -17.58 -7.82
CA ALA A 287 1.51 -16.37 -8.46
C ALA A 287 0.64 -15.11 -8.23
N ASN A 288 -0.59 -15.27 -7.75
CA ASN A 288 -1.47 -14.16 -7.42
C ASN A 288 -1.18 -13.55 -6.05
N TYR A 289 -0.24 -14.09 -5.26
CA TYR A 289 0.12 -13.56 -3.94
C TYR A 289 1.47 -12.86 -3.98
N SER A 290 1.55 -11.66 -3.40
CA SER A 290 2.78 -10.87 -3.31
C SER A 290 3.50 -11.03 -1.96
N SER A 291 2.77 -11.39 -0.91
CA SER A 291 3.30 -11.63 0.43
C SER A 291 2.44 -12.62 1.21
N PHE A 292 3.02 -13.15 2.28
CA PHE A 292 2.35 -14.06 3.20
C PHE A 292 2.63 -13.64 4.63
N THR A 293 1.65 -13.86 5.51
CA THR A 293 1.72 -13.47 6.90
C THR A 293 1.17 -14.58 7.79
N PHE A 294 1.87 -14.90 8.87
CA PHE A 294 1.30 -15.68 9.97
C PHE A 294 0.81 -14.75 11.07
N ASN A 295 -0.43 -14.96 11.53
CA ASN A 295 -0.88 -14.44 12.81
C ASN A 295 -0.92 -15.61 13.80
N VAL A 296 -0.09 -15.56 14.84
CA VAL A 296 0.09 -16.67 15.78
C VAL A 296 -0.23 -16.22 17.19
N ILE A 297 -1.18 -16.91 17.82
CA ILE A 297 -1.40 -16.87 19.26
C ILE A 297 -0.72 -18.12 19.80
N LYS A 298 0.30 -17.92 20.64
CA LYS A 298 1.06 -19.00 21.27
C LYS A 298 1.22 -18.72 22.75
N ASP A 299 1.52 -19.76 23.51
CA ASP A 299 2.10 -19.66 24.84
C ASP A 299 3.57 -19.20 24.73
N ASP A 300 4.51 -19.95 25.29
CA ASP A 300 5.93 -19.60 25.36
C ASP A 300 6.64 -19.45 24.01
N GLY A 301 6.93 -20.54 23.29
CA GLY A 301 7.78 -20.54 22.10
C GLY A 301 7.23 -21.36 20.94
N TYR A 302 7.62 -21.00 19.71
CA TYR A 302 7.29 -21.79 18.53
C TYR A 302 8.43 -21.87 17.52
N VAL A 303 8.41 -22.92 16.70
CA VAL A 303 9.06 -22.97 15.38
C VAL A 303 8.04 -23.44 14.34
N ILE A 304 7.99 -22.77 13.19
CA ILE A 304 7.06 -23.03 12.08
C ILE A 304 7.86 -23.37 10.82
N TYR A 305 7.45 -24.44 10.15
CA TYR A 305 8.02 -24.92 8.91
C TYR A 305 6.97 -24.90 7.79
N ILE A 306 7.38 -24.48 6.59
CA ILE A 306 6.59 -24.55 5.36
C ILE A 306 7.24 -25.59 4.46
N ASN A 307 6.51 -26.67 4.17
CA ASN A 307 6.96 -27.76 3.32
C ASN A 307 8.35 -28.33 3.69
N GLY A 308 8.71 -28.29 4.98
CA GLY A 308 10.00 -28.77 5.50
C GLY A 308 11.08 -27.70 5.68
N ASN A 309 10.86 -26.45 5.25
CA ASN A 309 11.79 -25.35 5.47
C ASN A 309 11.35 -24.52 6.66
N GLU A 310 12.25 -24.19 7.58
CA GLU A 310 11.95 -23.31 8.71
C GLU A 310 11.62 -21.90 8.18
N ALA A 311 10.41 -21.43 8.49
CA ALA A 311 9.89 -20.17 7.99
C ALA A 311 9.82 -19.09 9.08
N ALA A 312 9.53 -19.48 10.32
CA ALA A 312 9.45 -18.56 11.44
C ALA A 312 9.79 -19.25 12.75
N ARG A 313 10.37 -18.51 13.67
CA ARG A 313 10.60 -18.94 15.06
C ARG A 313 10.41 -17.75 15.99
N SER A 314 9.85 -18.00 17.17
CA SER A 314 9.60 -16.96 18.15
C SER A 314 9.84 -17.49 19.55
N ASN A 315 10.57 -16.69 20.36
CA ASN A 315 10.95 -17.05 21.73
C ASN A 315 11.68 -18.40 21.85
N MET A 316 12.50 -18.75 20.85
CA MET A 316 13.33 -19.95 20.85
C MET A 316 14.82 -19.58 20.83
N PRO A 317 15.71 -20.34 21.49
CA PRO A 317 17.14 -20.08 21.45
C PRO A 317 17.69 -20.31 20.04
N GLY A 318 18.76 -19.59 19.67
CA GLY A 318 19.47 -19.83 18.41
C GLY A 318 20.06 -21.25 18.31
N GLY A 319 20.34 -21.71 17.09
CA GLY A 319 20.90 -23.05 16.84
C GLY A 319 19.84 -24.15 16.75
N THR A 320 20.28 -25.40 16.88
CA THR A 320 19.42 -26.59 16.71
C THR A 320 18.42 -26.72 17.85
N ILE A 321 17.14 -26.85 17.49
CA ILE A 321 16.04 -27.12 18.44
C ILE A 321 15.80 -28.62 18.52
N THR A 322 15.59 -29.09 19.75
CA THR A 322 15.22 -30.46 20.07
C THR A 322 13.91 -30.45 20.84
N TYR A 323 13.23 -31.59 20.95
CA TYR A 323 11.97 -31.72 21.70
C TYR A 323 12.07 -31.43 23.22
N THR A 324 13.29 -31.27 23.73
CA THR A 324 13.57 -30.89 25.12
C THR A 324 14.08 -29.46 25.24
N THR A 325 14.31 -28.76 24.13
CA THR A 325 14.74 -27.37 24.14
C THR A 325 13.56 -26.51 24.60
N GLY A 326 13.72 -25.81 25.72
CA GLY A 326 12.70 -24.87 26.20
C GLY A 326 12.70 -23.58 25.39
N ALA A 327 11.57 -22.87 25.44
CA ALA A 327 11.52 -21.47 25.04
C ALA A 327 12.48 -20.61 25.87
N SER A 328 12.94 -19.50 25.31
CA SER A 328 13.96 -18.65 25.95
C SER A 328 13.46 -17.98 27.23
N ILE A 329 12.18 -17.61 27.28
CA ILE A 329 11.50 -17.07 28.47
C ILE A 329 10.09 -17.64 28.59
N GLY A 330 9.55 -17.60 29.81
CA GLY A 330 8.11 -17.82 30.04
C GLY A 330 7.32 -16.58 29.68
N LEU A 331 6.21 -16.73 28.95
CA LEU A 331 5.29 -15.65 28.64
C LEU A 331 4.08 -15.69 29.58
N GLY A 332 3.19 -14.72 29.39
CA GLY A 332 1.98 -14.51 30.17
C GLY A 332 1.00 -13.66 29.37
N SER A 333 -0.17 -13.34 29.94
CA SER A 333 -1.06 -12.33 29.35
C SER A 333 -0.43 -10.92 29.38
N PRO A 334 -0.52 -10.12 28.30
CA PRO A 334 -1.33 -10.33 27.09
C PRO A 334 -0.66 -11.12 25.96
N GLU A 335 0.63 -11.43 26.03
CA GLU A 335 1.41 -12.08 24.97
C GLU A 335 0.84 -13.44 24.55
N GLU A 336 0.17 -14.15 25.47
CA GLU A 336 -0.45 -15.46 25.22
C GLU A 336 -1.87 -15.40 24.64
N THR A 337 -2.47 -14.21 24.65
CA THR A 337 -3.86 -13.98 24.20
C THR A 337 -3.96 -13.07 22.98
N THR A 338 -2.85 -12.43 22.62
CA THR A 338 -2.75 -11.51 21.49
C THR A 338 -2.00 -12.15 20.34
N ALA A 339 -2.52 -12.02 19.13
CA ALA A 339 -1.84 -12.52 17.94
C ALA A 339 -0.55 -11.73 17.70
N VAL A 340 0.55 -12.46 17.49
CA VAL A 340 1.79 -11.87 16.97
C VAL A 340 1.83 -12.13 15.47
N THR A 341 1.92 -11.04 14.72
CA THR A 341 2.01 -11.04 13.26
C THR A 341 3.46 -11.19 12.81
N PHE A 342 3.71 -12.15 11.91
CA PHE A 342 5.01 -12.40 11.29
C PHE A 342 4.88 -12.35 9.77
N ASP A 343 5.60 -11.41 9.16
CA ASP A 343 5.80 -11.38 7.72
C ASP A 343 6.76 -12.50 7.30
N ILE A 344 6.27 -13.39 6.43
CA ILE A 344 7.04 -14.52 5.88
C ILE A 344 7.20 -14.40 4.36
N SER A 345 7.16 -13.18 3.81
CA SER A 345 7.32 -12.93 2.38
C SER A 345 8.65 -13.44 1.83
N ALA A 346 9.73 -13.36 2.62
CA ALA A 346 11.02 -13.96 2.26
C ALA A 346 10.96 -15.49 2.10
N CYS A 347 9.95 -16.14 2.69
CA CYS A 347 9.69 -17.56 2.61
C CYS A 347 8.68 -17.93 1.51
N ALA A 348 8.24 -16.98 0.68
CA ALA A 348 7.25 -17.24 -0.38
C ALA A 348 7.66 -18.39 -1.31
N GLY A 349 8.96 -18.54 -1.58
CA GLY A 349 9.50 -19.66 -2.37
C GLY A 349 9.41 -21.04 -1.73
N PHE A 350 8.98 -21.15 -0.46
CA PHE A 350 8.71 -22.43 0.20
C PHE A 350 7.32 -22.97 -0.14
N PHE A 351 6.40 -22.13 -0.60
CA PHE A 351 5.09 -22.56 -1.07
C PHE A 351 5.15 -23.07 -2.51
N VAL A 352 4.25 -23.99 -2.84
CA VAL A 352 4.05 -24.52 -4.20
C VAL A 352 2.59 -24.36 -4.62
N GLU A 353 2.33 -24.34 -5.93
CA GLU A 353 0.96 -24.41 -6.44
C GLU A 353 0.32 -25.74 -6.00
N GLY A 354 -0.93 -25.69 -5.51
CA GLY A 354 -1.63 -26.85 -4.98
C GLY A 354 -1.32 -27.12 -3.51
N SER A 355 -1.00 -28.38 -3.18
CA SER A 355 -0.92 -28.86 -1.79
C SER A 355 0.32 -28.37 -1.06
N ASN A 356 0.12 -27.76 0.10
CA ASN A 356 1.16 -27.26 1.00
C ASN A 356 0.94 -27.78 2.42
N THR A 357 2.01 -27.86 3.19
CA THR A 357 1.99 -28.26 4.61
C THR A 357 2.63 -27.19 5.48
N ILE A 358 1.90 -26.78 6.51
CA ILE A 358 2.44 -26.07 7.68
C ILE A 358 2.70 -27.09 8.79
N ALA A 359 3.90 -27.09 9.34
CA ALA A 359 4.29 -27.90 10.49
C ALA A 359 4.77 -26.96 11.61
N VAL A 360 4.31 -27.20 12.85
CA VAL A 360 4.58 -26.31 13.98
C VAL A 360 4.98 -27.14 15.20
N GLU A 361 6.01 -26.70 15.90
CA GLU A 361 6.35 -27.18 17.24
C GLU A 361 6.18 -26.03 18.23
N ILE A 362 5.37 -26.25 19.27
CA ILE A 362 5.21 -25.33 20.40
C ILE A 362 6.05 -25.85 21.54
N HIS A 363 6.85 -24.97 22.14
CA HIS A 363 7.78 -25.28 23.22
C HIS A 363 7.43 -24.47 24.45
N GLN A 364 7.21 -25.17 25.55
CA GLN A 364 7.15 -24.58 26.89
C GLN A 364 8.56 -24.17 27.34
N ASN A 365 8.67 -23.14 28.18
CA ASN A 365 9.94 -22.70 28.75
C ASN A 365 10.50 -23.74 29.74
N ASN A 366 9.62 -24.51 30.40
CA ASN A 366 9.93 -25.56 31.35
C ASN A 366 8.75 -26.52 31.58
N GLY A 367 9.00 -27.64 32.25
CA GLY A 367 8.00 -28.68 32.52
C GLY A 367 6.96 -28.36 33.61
N SER A 368 6.99 -27.15 34.20
CA SER A 368 6.03 -26.71 35.22
C SER A 368 5.02 -25.69 34.71
N SER A 369 5.04 -25.34 33.43
CA SER A 369 4.08 -24.41 32.81
C SER A 369 2.64 -24.80 33.15
N SER A 370 1.80 -23.82 33.48
CA SER A 370 0.40 -24.04 33.88
C SER A 370 -0.48 -24.45 32.71
N ASP A 371 -0.17 -23.96 31.51
CA ASP A 371 -1.04 -23.92 30.35
C ASP A 371 -0.27 -24.17 29.04
N LEU A 372 -1.02 -24.21 27.95
CA LEU A 372 -0.54 -24.18 26.57
C LEU A 372 -1.65 -23.55 25.73
N GLY A 373 -1.27 -22.65 24.84
CA GLY A 373 -2.15 -22.08 23.83
C GLY A 373 -1.50 -22.14 22.47
N PHE A 374 -2.26 -22.57 21.45
CA PHE A 374 -1.85 -22.44 20.06
C PHE A 374 -3.05 -22.18 19.14
N ASN A 375 -2.98 -21.08 18.40
CA ASN A 375 -3.89 -20.75 17.31
C ASN A 375 -3.09 -20.06 16.20
N LEU A 376 -3.34 -20.42 14.95
CA LEU A 376 -2.60 -19.88 13.82
C LEU A 376 -3.56 -19.54 12.69
N GLU A 377 -3.32 -18.37 12.10
CA GLU A 377 -3.88 -17.97 10.82
C GLU A 377 -2.74 -17.72 9.83
N LEU A 378 -2.90 -18.21 8.60
CA LEU A 378 -2.04 -17.89 7.46
C LEU A 378 -2.84 -17.05 6.48
N ILE A 379 -2.34 -15.86 6.19
CA ILE A 379 -2.89 -14.94 5.20
C ILE A 379 -1.97 -14.92 3.98
N GLY A 380 -2.54 -15.10 2.79
CA GLY A 380 -1.92 -14.74 1.52
C GLY A 380 -2.44 -13.37 1.08
N ASN A 381 -1.55 -12.39 0.95
CA ASN A 381 -1.91 -11.07 0.44
C ASN A 381 -1.80 -11.09 -1.07
N ALA A 382 -2.92 -10.87 -1.75
CA ALA A 382 -2.91 -10.90 -3.21
C ALA A 382 -2.06 -9.75 -3.78
N ALA A 383 -1.33 -10.05 -4.85
CA ALA A 383 -0.53 -9.09 -5.60
C ALA A 383 -1.45 -8.03 -6.23
N ALA A 384 -0.95 -6.80 -6.35
CA ALA A 384 -1.69 -5.76 -7.06
C ALA A 384 -1.91 -6.22 -8.49
N THR A 385 -3.13 -6.10 -8.99
CA THR A 385 -3.40 -6.41 -10.39
C THR A 385 -3.03 -5.22 -11.25
N GLY A 386 -2.07 -5.40 -12.16
CA GLY A 386 -1.61 -4.38 -13.10
C GLY A 386 -0.10 -4.21 -13.07
N THR A 387 0.50 -3.90 -14.21
CA THR A 387 1.93 -3.56 -14.28
C THR A 387 2.15 -2.21 -13.59
N PRO A 388 3.06 -2.11 -12.60
CA PRO A 388 3.42 -0.83 -12.01
C PRO A 388 3.90 0.15 -13.09
N ASN A 389 3.33 1.35 -13.10
CA ASN A 389 3.71 2.47 -13.95
C ASN A 389 3.78 3.74 -13.11
N LEU A 390 4.66 4.67 -13.48
CA LEU A 390 4.79 5.95 -12.79
C LEU A 390 3.53 6.79 -12.99
N THR A 391 2.92 7.20 -11.88
CA THR A 391 1.92 8.29 -11.85
C THR A 391 2.55 9.61 -11.46
N ARG A 392 3.75 9.55 -10.87
CA ARG A 392 4.70 10.65 -10.69
C ARG A 392 6.09 10.04 -10.63
N GLY A 393 7.02 10.53 -11.42
CA GLY A 393 8.40 10.10 -11.40
C GLY A 393 9.15 10.49 -10.10
N PRO A 394 10.44 10.12 -10.04
CA PRO A 394 11.25 10.27 -8.85
C PRO A 394 11.73 11.71 -8.68
N TYR A 395 11.46 12.28 -7.52
CA TYR A 395 12.21 13.44 -7.03
C TYR A 395 13.15 13.02 -5.90
N LEU A 396 14.32 13.63 -5.87
CA LEU A 396 15.42 13.29 -4.98
C LEU A 396 15.54 14.33 -3.88
N GLN A 397 15.68 13.89 -2.63
CA GLN A 397 15.78 14.80 -1.48
C GLN A 397 16.65 14.24 -0.35
N SER A 398 16.95 15.09 0.63
CA SER A 398 17.72 14.72 1.82
C SER A 398 19.08 14.07 1.48
N GLY A 399 19.76 14.63 0.47
CA GLY A 399 21.11 14.23 0.08
C GLY A 399 22.13 14.54 1.17
N SER A 400 23.05 13.62 1.42
CA SER A 400 24.19 13.80 2.32
C SER A 400 25.50 13.42 1.61
N GLU A 401 26.61 13.40 2.36
CA GLU A 401 27.88 12.87 1.87
C GLU A 401 27.80 11.38 1.49
N THR A 402 26.84 10.62 2.01
CA THR A 402 26.83 9.14 1.85
C THR A 402 25.45 8.55 1.60
N ALA A 403 24.43 9.37 1.40
CA ALA A 403 23.05 8.90 1.25
C ALA A 403 22.18 9.84 0.43
N LEU A 404 21.09 9.29 -0.11
CA LEU A 404 20.06 10.02 -0.83
C LEU A 404 18.69 9.35 -0.65
N THR A 405 17.63 10.14 -0.60
CA THR A 405 16.25 9.63 -0.55
C THR A 405 15.55 9.86 -1.89
N PHE A 406 14.94 8.79 -2.41
CA PHE A 406 14.16 8.73 -3.64
C PHE A 406 12.67 8.68 -3.27
N ARG A 407 11.84 9.48 -3.95
CA ARG A 407 10.39 9.42 -3.80
C ARG A 407 9.69 9.47 -5.15
N TRP A 408 8.78 8.55 -5.40
CA TRP A 408 7.98 8.48 -6.63
C TRP A 408 6.58 7.92 -6.31
N ARG A 409 5.69 7.86 -7.32
CA ARG A 409 4.40 7.18 -7.19
C ARG A 409 4.12 6.23 -8.34
N THR A 410 3.37 5.18 -8.03
CA THR A 410 2.86 4.24 -9.03
C THR A 410 1.33 4.16 -9.01
N ASN A 411 0.77 3.67 -10.12
CA ASN A 411 -0.67 3.42 -10.27
C ASN A 411 -1.16 2.16 -9.50
N THR A 412 -0.25 1.26 -9.15
CA THR A 412 -0.54 0.03 -8.41
C THR A 412 0.45 -0.14 -7.27
N ALA A 413 -0.03 -0.60 -6.11
CA ALA A 413 0.86 -0.83 -4.97
C ALA A 413 1.91 -1.89 -5.32
N CYS A 414 3.18 -1.57 -5.15
CA CYS A 414 4.26 -2.52 -5.41
C CYS A 414 5.41 -2.33 -4.40
N TYR A 415 6.25 -3.35 -4.26
CA TYR A 415 7.50 -3.19 -3.52
C TYR A 415 8.47 -2.42 -4.43
N GLY A 416 8.80 -1.19 -4.04
CA GLY A 416 9.77 -0.38 -4.76
C GLY A 416 11.18 -0.89 -4.58
N ARG A 417 12.03 -0.68 -5.59
CA ARG A 417 13.46 -0.98 -5.55
C ARG A 417 14.23 0.16 -6.20
N VAL A 418 15.26 0.64 -5.50
CA VAL A 418 16.26 1.56 -6.05
C VAL A 418 17.58 0.81 -6.21
N LYS A 419 18.12 0.79 -7.43
CA LYS A 419 19.49 0.37 -7.69
C LYS A 419 20.35 1.56 -8.07
N VAL A 420 21.60 1.57 -7.62
CA VAL A 420 22.55 2.67 -7.84
C VAL A 420 23.88 2.12 -8.36
N GLY A 421 24.53 2.83 -9.29
CA GLY A 421 25.84 2.48 -9.82
C GLY A 421 26.61 3.69 -10.35
N THR A 422 27.91 3.54 -10.60
CA THR A 422 28.77 4.63 -11.12
C THR A 422 28.76 4.73 -12.65
N SER A 423 28.04 3.84 -13.34
CA SER A 423 27.91 3.82 -14.79
C SER A 423 26.45 3.56 -15.19
N ASN A 424 25.96 4.30 -16.19
CA ASN A 424 24.61 4.11 -16.71
C ASN A 424 24.40 2.66 -17.17
N GLY A 425 23.27 2.06 -16.83
CA GLY A 425 22.95 0.65 -17.14
C GLY A 425 23.67 -0.39 -16.28
N SER A 426 24.56 0.00 -15.35
CA SER A 426 25.27 -0.90 -14.45
C SER A 426 25.16 -0.45 -12.99
N TYR A 427 24.13 -0.95 -12.30
CA TYR A 427 23.73 -0.51 -10.95
C TYR A 427 24.21 -1.46 -9.84
N THR A 428 25.54 -1.55 -9.66
CA THR A 428 26.18 -2.56 -8.79
C THR A 428 26.58 -2.05 -7.41
N VAL A 429 26.39 -0.76 -7.10
CA VAL A 429 26.88 -0.14 -5.86
C VAL A 429 25.92 -0.37 -4.70
N ALA A 430 24.62 -0.20 -4.94
CA ALA A 430 23.59 -0.45 -3.94
C ALA A 430 22.30 -0.95 -4.60
N SER A 431 21.56 -1.79 -3.89
CA SER A 431 20.19 -2.18 -4.20
C SER A 431 19.40 -2.14 -2.90
N VAL A 432 18.38 -1.29 -2.84
CA VAL A 432 17.53 -1.14 -1.66
C VAL A 432 16.10 -1.42 -2.08
N ASP A 433 15.48 -2.38 -1.42
CA ASP A 433 14.10 -2.79 -1.63
C ASP A 433 13.25 -2.23 -0.48
N GLU A 434 12.04 -1.78 -0.79
CA GLU A 434 11.05 -1.49 0.22
C GLU A 434 10.56 -2.79 0.86
N THR A 435 10.20 -2.70 2.13
CA THR A 435 9.67 -3.83 2.91
C THR A 435 8.16 -3.95 2.81
N CYS A 436 7.50 -3.06 2.08
CA CYS A 436 6.06 -3.06 1.89
C CYS A 436 5.67 -2.61 0.49
N ALA A 437 4.52 -3.10 0.03
CA ALA A 437 3.91 -2.64 -1.19
C ALA A 437 3.17 -1.32 -0.94
N THR A 438 3.44 -0.30 -1.75
CA THR A 438 2.81 1.03 -1.64
C THR A 438 2.67 1.63 -3.04
N THR A 439 1.79 2.61 -3.19
CA THR A 439 1.74 3.50 -4.37
C THR A 439 2.52 4.78 -4.15
N GLU A 440 2.89 5.09 -2.91
CA GLU A 440 3.75 6.20 -2.52
C GLU A 440 5.07 5.68 -1.97
N HIS A 441 6.13 5.79 -2.77
CA HIS A 441 7.41 5.18 -2.46
C HIS A 441 8.38 6.15 -1.80
N ILE A 442 9.14 5.67 -0.81
CA ILE A 442 10.17 6.44 -0.11
C ILE A 442 11.35 5.52 0.20
N VAL A 443 12.40 5.59 -0.62
CA VAL A 443 13.59 4.74 -0.46
C VAL A 443 14.81 5.56 -0.15
N ARG A 444 15.48 5.26 0.97
CA ARG A 444 16.76 5.86 1.32
C ARG A 444 17.91 4.90 1.01
N VAL A 445 18.78 5.30 0.08
CA VAL A 445 20.03 4.61 -0.21
C VAL A 445 21.13 5.20 0.68
N THR A 446 21.91 4.35 1.34
CA THR A 446 23.00 4.74 2.24
C THR A 446 24.30 4.01 1.89
N GLY A 447 25.42 4.38 2.51
CA GLY A 447 26.72 3.75 2.25
C GLY A 447 27.38 4.18 0.94
N LEU A 448 26.92 5.28 0.35
CA LEU A 448 27.49 5.85 -0.86
C LEU A 448 28.84 6.54 -0.55
N THR A 449 29.70 6.60 -1.55
CA THR A 449 30.96 7.36 -1.47
C THR A 449 30.68 8.83 -1.69
N THR A 450 31.28 9.69 -0.87
CA THR A 450 31.16 11.15 -0.97
C THR A 450 31.73 11.71 -2.28
N ASP A 451 31.24 12.88 -2.68
CA ASP A 451 31.54 13.57 -3.93
C ASP A 451 31.48 12.73 -5.23
N THR A 452 30.67 11.68 -5.26
CA THR A 452 30.64 10.72 -6.36
C THR A 452 29.37 10.87 -7.20
N LYS A 453 29.52 10.82 -8.53
CA LYS A 453 28.40 10.75 -9.46
C LYS A 453 27.88 9.31 -9.53
N TYR A 454 26.56 9.17 -9.41
CA TYR A 454 25.87 7.90 -9.48
C TYR A 454 24.70 7.99 -10.45
N PHE A 455 24.51 6.94 -11.24
CA PHE A 455 23.28 6.67 -11.98
C PHE A 455 22.37 5.80 -11.13
N TYR A 456 21.06 5.93 -11.32
CA TYR A 456 20.08 5.15 -10.60
C TYR A 456 19.01 4.55 -11.52
N GLN A 457 18.41 3.47 -11.04
CA GLN A 457 17.22 2.87 -11.62
C GLN A 457 16.20 2.66 -10.50
N ILE A 458 14.96 3.07 -10.75
CA ILE A 458 13.81 2.69 -9.95
C ILE A 458 13.02 1.59 -10.67
N SER A 459 12.56 0.61 -9.90
CA SER A 459 11.87 -0.58 -10.40
C SER A 459 10.92 -1.11 -9.34
N ALA A 460 9.96 -1.94 -9.73
CA ALA A 460 9.31 -2.86 -8.80
C ALA A 460 10.18 -4.11 -8.59
N THR A 461 10.05 -4.76 -7.45
CA THR A 461 10.86 -5.96 -7.14
C THR A 461 10.54 -7.16 -8.05
N ASP A 462 9.38 -7.15 -8.72
CA ASP A 462 8.95 -8.10 -9.74
C ASP A 462 9.75 -8.03 -11.06
N GLY A 463 10.63 -7.03 -11.20
CA GLY A 463 11.47 -6.81 -12.37
C GLY A 463 10.97 -5.72 -13.32
N THR A 464 9.79 -5.14 -13.09
CA THR A 464 9.27 -4.01 -13.86
C THR A 464 10.18 -2.80 -13.67
N ILE A 465 10.87 -2.38 -14.72
CA ILE A 465 11.69 -1.16 -14.72
C ILE A 465 10.75 0.03 -14.90
N LEU A 466 10.74 0.93 -13.91
CA LEU A 466 9.93 2.14 -13.95
C LEU A 466 10.69 3.28 -14.63
N GLN A 467 11.96 3.47 -14.28
CA GLN A 467 12.84 4.51 -14.85
C GLN A 467 14.31 4.22 -14.55
N GLY A 468 15.22 4.62 -15.44
CA GLY A 468 16.67 4.40 -15.31
C GLY A 468 17.45 4.71 -16.58
N ALA A 469 17.14 5.84 -17.21
CA ALA A 469 17.81 6.36 -18.40
C ALA A 469 19.10 7.12 -18.05
N ALA A 470 19.82 7.61 -19.06
CA ALA A 470 21.15 8.21 -18.90
C ALA A 470 21.15 9.55 -18.13
N ASP A 471 20.00 10.20 -18.09
CA ASP A 471 19.67 11.43 -17.38
C ASP A 471 19.27 11.16 -15.91
N ASN A 472 19.00 9.91 -15.53
CA ASN A 472 18.78 9.52 -14.14
C ASN A 472 20.10 9.38 -13.36
N PHE A 473 20.63 10.50 -12.89
CA PHE A 473 21.82 10.52 -12.04
C PHE A 473 21.73 11.55 -10.91
N PHE A 474 22.64 11.44 -9.94
CA PHE A 474 22.85 12.40 -8.87
C PHE A 474 24.32 12.43 -8.46
N ARG A 475 24.69 13.40 -7.62
CA ARG A 475 26.01 13.47 -6.98
C ARG A 475 25.83 13.60 -5.46
N THR A 476 26.52 12.77 -4.69
CA THR A 476 26.56 12.91 -3.22
C THR A 476 27.30 14.19 -2.83
N ASN A 477 26.98 14.74 -1.65
CA ASN A 477 27.64 15.96 -1.19
C ASN A 477 29.15 15.73 -1.03
N PRO A 478 29.98 16.76 -1.30
CA PRO A 478 31.40 16.69 -1.01
C PRO A 478 31.67 16.69 0.50
N PRO A 479 32.84 16.20 0.94
CA PRO A 479 33.26 16.30 2.33
C PRO A 479 33.21 17.74 2.85
N THR A 480 32.81 17.93 4.11
CA THR A 480 32.78 19.27 4.78
C THR A 480 34.06 20.10 4.70
N ASN A 481 35.23 19.48 4.46
CA ASN A 481 36.52 20.17 4.30
C ASN A 481 36.90 20.49 2.84
N THR A 482 35.98 20.31 1.89
CA THR A 482 36.23 20.56 0.46
C THR A 482 36.14 22.05 0.13
N THR A 483 37.15 22.58 -0.55
CA THR A 483 37.10 23.91 -1.16
C THR A 483 36.99 23.77 -2.68
N ARG A 484 35.85 24.17 -3.25
CA ARG A 484 35.62 24.14 -4.71
C ARG A 484 34.66 25.25 -5.15
N LYS A 485 34.60 25.48 -6.46
CA LYS A 485 33.52 26.27 -7.05
C LYS A 485 32.23 25.43 -7.05
N THR A 486 31.14 26.02 -6.57
CA THR A 486 29.81 25.41 -6.55
C THR A 486 28.90 26.18 -7.50
N ARG A 487 28.14 25.47 -8.32
CA ARG A 487 27.11 26.02 -9.21
C ARG A 487 25.76 25.80 -8.57
N ILE A 488 25.08 26.88 -8.25
CA ILE A 488 23.73 26.85 -7.68
C ILE A 488 22.80 27.42 -8.74
N ILE A 489 21.74 26.69 -9.07
CA ILE A 489 20.60 27.26 -9.79
C ILE A 489 19.55 27.71 -8.79
N ALA A 490 19.00 28.89 -9.01
CA ALA A 490 17.93 29.43 -8.20
C ALA A 490 16.66 29.54 -9.04
N PHE A 491 15.60 28.87 -8.60
CA PHE A 491 14.27 28.98 -9.19
C PHE A 491 13.40 29.80 -8.25
N GLY A 492 12.82 30.87 -8.78
CA GLY A 492 11.83 31.68 -8.10
C GLY A 492 10.50 31.58 -8.80
N ASP A 493 9.41 31.59 -8.06
CA ASP A 493 8.06 31.78 -8.61
C ASP A 493 7.67 30.75 -9.69
N CYS A 494 8.19 29.53 -9.54
CA CYS A 494 8.16 28.51 -10.59
C CYS A 494 6.95 27.58 -10.50
N GLY A 495 6.10 27.69 -9.47
CA GLY A 495 4.95 26.80 -9.24
C GLY A 495 3.63 27.21 -9.90
N ARG A 496 3.64 28.17 -10.83
CA ARG A 496 2.39 28.76 -11.37
C ARG A 496 1.70 27.90 -12.44
N GLY A 497 2.39 26.94 -13.04
CA GLY A 497 1.86 26.12 -14.15
C GLY A 497 1.72 26.89 -15.48
N ASP A 498 2.38 28.06 -15.62
CA ASP A 498 2.42 28.82 -16.86
C ASP A 498 3.43 28.17 -17.82
N VAL A 499 2.96 27.19 -18.59
CA VAL A 499 3.77 26.35 -19.48
C VAL A 499 4.68 27.20 -20.38
N GLY A 500 4.19 28.33 -20.91
CA GLY A 500 5.00 29.19 -21.79
C GLY A 500 6.22 29.78 -21.09
N ARG A 501 6.07 30.27 -19.85
CA ARG A 501 7.18 30.87 -19.09
C ARG A 501 8.07 29.83 -18.42
N GLN A 502 7.47 28.75 -17.93
CA GLN A 502 8.20 27.64 -17.32
C GLN A 502 9.12 26.99 -18.35
N ASP A 503 8.59 26.65 -19.54
CA ASP A 503 9.36 26.04 -20.61
C ASP A 503 10.49 26.96 -21.10
N ASP A 504 10.23 28.27 -21.24
CA ASP A 504 11.26 29.23 -21.63
C ASP A 504 12.43 29.26 -20.63
N ASN A 505 12.14 29.34 -19.33
CA ASN A 505 13.16 29.34 -18.27
C ASN A 505 13.93 28.01 -18.22
N LEU A 506 13.23 26.89 -18.37
CA LEU A 506 13.79 25.55 -18.44
C LEU A 506 14.72 25.39 -19.64
N ASN A 507 14.31 25.89 -20.80
CA ASN A 507 15.11 25.86 -22.02
C ASN A 507 16.36 26.73 -21.91
N VAL A 508 16.27 27.91 -21.30
CA VAL A 508 17.44 28.75 -21.00
C VAL A 508 18.44 28.00 -20.13
N TYR A 509 17.97 27.32 -19.07
CA TYR A 509 18.81 26.49 -18.21
C TYR A 509 19.47 25.34 -18.98
N LYS A 510 18.68 24.53 -19.70
CA LYS A 510 19.18 23.39 -20.48
C LYS A 510 20.21 23.83 -21.51
N ASN A 511 19.97 24.95 -22.19
CA ASN A 511 20.90 25.53 -23.14
C ASN A 511 22.20 25.98 -22.46
N TYR A 512 22.13 26.59 -21.28
CA TYR A 512 23.32 26.96 -20.51
C TYR A 512 24.15 25.74 -20.13
N LEU A 513 23.53 24.67 -19.62
CA LEU A 513 24.23 23.43 -19.27
C LEU A 513 24.92 22.81 -20.49
N SER A 514 24.16 22.64 -21.58
CA SER A 514 24.65 22.06 -22.83
C SER A 514 25.82 22.86 -23.43
N THR A 515 25.68 24.19 -23.52
CA THR A 515 26.71 25.09 -24.07
C THR A 515 28.02 25.04 -23.28
N ASN A 516 27.93 24.79 -21.98
CA ASN A 516 29.10 24.78 -21.10
C ASN A 516 29.61 23.36 -20.78
N GLY A 517 29.04 22.32 -21.37
CA GLY A 517 29.41 20.93 -21.09
C GLY A 517 29.21 20.55 -19.62
N ILE A 518 28.18 21.10 -18.98
CA ILE A 518 27.82 20.82 -17.59
C ILE A 518 26.69 19.80 -17.61
N ASP A 519 26.84 18.72 -16.84
CA ASP A 519 25.82 17.67 -16.73
C ASP A 519 24.68 18.09 -15.79
N ALA A 520 24.99 18.65 -14.62
CA ALA A 520 24.00 19.20 -13.68
C ALA A 520 24.61 20.29 -12.77
N PRO A 521 23.80 21.17 -12.16
CA PRO A 521 24.25 22.06 -11.09
C PRO A 521 24.63 21.26 -9.83
N ASP A 522 25.39 21.88 -8.92
CA ASP A 522 25.76 21.28 -7.63
C ASP A 522 24.63 21.34 -6.59
N ALA A 523 23.75 22.33 -6.69
CA ALA A 523 22.59 22.48 -5.81
C ALA A 523 21.47 23.30 -6.49
N TRP A 524 20.25 23.07 -6.04
CA TRP A 524 19.09 23.88 -6.39
C TRP A 524 18.65 24.69 -5.17
N LEU A 525 18.36 25.97 -5.40
CA LEU A 525 17.79 26.87 -4.42
C LEU A 525 16.40 27.28 -4.88
N LEU A 526 15.38 26.82 -4.17
CA LEU A 526 14.02 27.28 -4.40
C LEU A 526 13.79 28.58 -3.63
N MET A 527 13.22 29.57 -4.30
CA MET A 527 12.92 30.89 -3.77
C MET A 527 11.46 31.23 -4.06
N GLY A 528 10.86 32.07 -3.21
CA GLY A 528 9.46 32.46 -3.39
C GLY A 528 8.50 31.27 -3.34
N ASP A 529 7.40 31.39 -4.09
CA ASP A 529 6.29 30.43 -4.03
C ASP A 529 6.48 29.33 -5.08
N ASN A 530 6.45 28.07 -4.63
CA ASN A 530 6.57 26.87 -5.49
C ASN A 530 5.20 26.20 -5.74
N ALA A 531 4.14 26.77 -5.20
CA ALA A 531 2.74 26.49 -5.44
C ALA A 531 1.97 27.78 -5.07
N TYR A 532 0.93 28.13 -5.82
CA TYR A 532 0.34 29.48 -5.75
C TYR A 532 -1.10 29.49 -5.26
N SER A 533 -1.88 28.50 -5.64
CA SER A 533 -3.31 28.51 -5.42
C SER A 533 -3.67 27.87 -4.08
N THR A 534 -3.34 26.60 -3.92
CA THR A 534 -3.82 25.77 -2.82
C THR A 534 -2.67 25.18 -2.01
N GLY A 535 -1.47 25.08 -2.60
CA GLY A 535 -0.36 24.32 -2.01
C GLY A 535 -0.65 22.83 -1.95
N SER A 536 -1.66 22.35 -2.69
CA SER A 536 -2.09 20.97 -2.69
C SER A 536 -1.02 20.06 -3.30
N ASP A 537 -1.09 18.77 -2.97
CA ASP A 537 -0.23 17.76 -3.58
C ASP A 537 -0.44 17.67 -5.10
N ALA A 538 -1.67 17.89 -5.58
CA ALA A 538 -2.00 17.94 -7.00
C ALA A 538 -1.34 19.16 -7.68
N GLU A 539 -1.39 20.33 -7.03
CA GLU A 539 -0.73 21.54 -7.51
C GLU A 539 0.79 21.35 -7.59
N TYR A 540 1.41 20.83 -6.52
CA TYR A 540 2.85 20.54 -6.52
C TYR A 540 3.22 19.49 -7.57
N SER A 541 2.43 18.42 -7.72
CA SER A 541 2.74 17.36 -8.66
C SER A 541 2.72 17.87 -10.10
N SER A 542 1.65 18.55 -10.50
CA SER A 542 1.45 19.02 -11.88
C SER A 542 2.21 20.30 -12.24
N LYS A 543 2.32 21.27 -11.31
CA LYS A 543 2.90 22.59 -11.62
C LYS A 543 4.37 22.73 -11.24
N PHE A 544 4.91 21.83 -10.41
CA PHE A 544 6.28 21.92 -9.90
C PHE A 544 7.11 20.64 -10.09
N LEU A 545 6.64 19.46 -9.64
CA LEU A 545 7.44 18.24 -9.66
C LEU A 545 7.62 17.66 -11.07
N GLU A 546 6.56 17.65 -11.90
CA GLU A 546 6.68 17.27 -13.32
C GLU A 546 7.65 18.21 -14.07
N PHE A 547 7.61 19.51 -13.79
CA PHE A 547 8.57 20.48 -14.32
C PHE A 547 10.01 20.14 -13.89
N MET A 548 10.19 19.68 -12.66
CA MET A 548 11.50 19.34 -12.08
C MET A 548 12.04 17.98 -12.52
N GLU A 549 11.19 17.06 -12.98
CA GLU A 549 11.60 15.78 -13.59
C GLU A 549 12.39 15.98 -14.88
N VAL A 550 12.19 17.11 -15.55
CA VAL A 550 12.79 17.43 -16.85
C VAL A 550 14.18 18.12 -16.70
N LEU A 551 14.64 18.33 -15.46
CA LEU A 551 15.85 19.11 -15.13
C LEU A 551 17.09 18.28 -14.79
N TYR A 552 16.99 16.95 -14.78
CA TYR A 552 18.12 16.01 -14.71
C TYR A 552 18.22 15.19 -15.98
#